data_AF-A0A366XAR7-F1
#
_entry.id   AF-A0A366XAR7-F1
#
_cell.length_a   1.000
_cell.length_b   1.000
_cell.length_c   1.000
_cell.angle_alpha   90.00
_cell.angle_beta   90.00
_cell.angle_gamma   90.00
#
_symmetry.space_group_name_H-M   'P 1'
#
loop_
_entity.id
_entity.type
_entity.pdbx_description
1 polymer ?
#
loop_
_entity_poly.entity_id
_entity_poly.type
_entity_poly.pdbx_seq_one_letter_code
_entity_poly.pdbx_strand_id
1 'polypeptide(L)'
;MQQEILATVRPSSSRRWIGVGMLSTVGVLVIYVALTTPPEPAWLVFLLVVGVAAFWLAYRMWQATSDWIELTETELRTGSGQVITRIEDIETIDQGVFAFKPSNGFLLKTKESAENSWAPGLWWRLGRRIGIGGLTTAAETKFMIQVVYSLLEYTSNKNA
;
A
#
# COMPACT_ATOMS: atom_id res chain seq x y z
N MET A 1 20.36 13.74 -13.94
CA MET A 1 19.85 12.82 -14.98
C MET A 1 18.53 12.27 -14.44
N GLN A 2 17.40 12.56 -15.09
CA GLN A 2 16.11 11.97 -14.72
C GLN A 2 16.16 10.48 -15.09
N GLN A 3 15.95 9.60 -14.11
CA GLN A 3 15.82 8.17 -14.39
C GLN A 3 14.50 7.93 -15.13
N GLU A 4 14.55 7.16 -16.20
CA GLU A 4 13.38 6.79 -16.99
C GLU A 4 12.40 5.98 -16.14
N ILE A 5 11.11 6.32 -16.23
CA ILE A 5 10.04 5.60 -15.54
C ILE A 5 9.57 4.47 -16.45
N LEU A 6 9.84 3.24 -16.03
CA LEU A 6 9.54 2.03 -16.79
C LEU A 6 8.08 1.56 -16.58
N ALA A 7 7.55 1.76 -15.37
CA ALA A 7 6.16 1.44 -15.04
C ALA A 7 5.65 2.34 -13.91
N THR A 8 4.33 2.54 -13.88
CA THR A 8 3.67 3.29 -12.81
C THR A 8 2.46 2.50 -12.31
N VAL A 9 2.24 2.54 -11.00
CA VAL A 9 1.05 1.99 -10.36
C VAL A 9 0.35 3.12 -9.61
N ARG A 10 -0.89 3.42 -10.02
CA ARG A 10 -1.72 4.48 -9.43
C ARG A 10 -2.89 3.90 -8.65
N PRO A 11 -3.26 4.54 -7.54
CA PRO A 11 -4.56 4.34 -6.92
C PRO A 11 -5.72 4.59 -7.90
N SER A 12 -6.69 3.68 -7.92
CA SER A 12 -7.94 3.85 -8.67
C SER A 12 -8.82 4.89 -7.99
N SER A 13 -9.16 5.97 -8.70
CA SER A 13 -9.99 7.06 -8.17
C SER A 13 -11.31 6.57 -7.59
N SER A 14 -12.00 5.65 -8.28
CA SER A 14 -13.27 5.09 -7.79
C SER A 14 -13.10 4.29 -6.50
N ARG A 15 -12.05 3.45 -6.42
CA ARG A 15 -11.76 2.66 -5.21
C ARG A 15 -11.35 3.53 -4.03
N ARG A 16 -10.64 4.63 -4.27
CA ARG A 16 -10.31 5.62 -3.23
C ARG A 16 -11.57 6.21 -2.60
N TRP A 17 -12.48 6.71 -3.43
CA TRP A 17 -13.75 7.29 -2.97
C TRP A 17 -14.59 6.26 -2.20
N ILE A 18 -14.72 5.03 -2.74
CA ILE A 18 -15.48 3.98 -2.09
C ILE A 18 -14.86 3.59 -0.74
N GLY A 19 -13.55 3.34 -0.70
CA GLY A 19 -12.87 2.96 0.53
C GLY A 19 -12.95 4.03 1.63
N VAL A 20 -12.69 5.30 1.26
CA VAL A 20 -12.77 6.42 2.21
C VAL A 20 -14.20 6.65 2.67
N GLY A 21 -15.16 6.58 1.73
CA GLY A 21 -16.59 6.70 2.04
C GLY A 21 -17.05 5.61 3.01
N MET A 22 -16.69 4.35 2.76
CA MET A 22 -17.03 3.23 3.64
C MET A 22 -16.44 3.39 5.05
N LEU A 23 -15.15 3.74 5.17
CA LEU A 23 -14.53 3.99 6.48
C LEU A 23 -15.19 5.15 7.22
N SER A 24 -15.53 6.22 6.50
CA SER A 24 -16.21 7.39 7.07
C SER A 24 -17.62 7.01 7.55
N THR A 25 -18.38 6.24 6.76
CA THR A 25 -19.69 5.73 7.16
C THR A 25 -19.60 4.85 8.40
N VAL A 26 -18.60 3.96 8.49
CA VAL A 26 -18.36 3.16 9.69
C VAL A 26 -18.09 4.06 10.90
N GLY A 27 -17.23 5.08 10.74
CA GLY A 27 -16.97 6.06 11.81
C GLY A 27 -18.24 6.77 12.28
N VAL A 28 -19.08 7.24 11.35
CA VAL A 28 -20.38 7.87 11.65
C VAL A 28 -21.29 6.91 12.41
N LEU A 29 -21.47 5.69 11.92
CA LEU A 29 -22.39 4.72 12.53
C LEU A 29 -21.92 4.29 13.92
N VAL A 30 -20.63 4.08 14.13
CA VAL A 30 -20.07 3.71 15.44
C VAL A 30 -20.28 4.83 16.45
N ILE A 31 -19.99 6.09 16.08
CA ILE A 31 -20.23 7.24 16.97
C ILE A 31 -21.73 7.44 17.20
N TYR A 32 -22.56 7.29 16.18
CA TYR A 32 -24.00 7.39 16.30
C TYR A 32 -24.53 6.41 17.35
N VAL A 33 -24.16 5.12 17.25
CA VAL A 33 -24.55 4.09 18.23
C VAL A 33 -24.06 4.45 19.64
N ALA A 34 -22.82 4.93 19.77
CA ALA A 34 -22.25 5.35 21.05
C ALA A 34 -23.07 6.47 21.72
N LEU A 35 -23.68 7.37 20.93
CA LEU A 35 -24.44 8.51 21.43
C LEU A 35 -25.94 8.22 21.63
N THR A 36 -26.56 7.41 20.75
CA THR A 36 -28.00 7.12 20.82
C THR A 36 -28.34 5.98 21.75
N THR A 37 -27.41 5.05 21.94
CA THR A 37 -27.55 3.92 22.86
C THR A 37 -26.29 3.82 23.71
N PRO A 38 -26.06 4.78 24.64
CA PRO A 38 -24.82 4.85 25.39
C PRO A 38 -24.62 3.58 26.23
N PRO A 39 -23.53 2.82 26.00
CA PRO A 39 -23.21 1.68 26.84
C PRO A 39 -22.57 2.14 28.15
N GLU A 40 -22.10 1.19 28.97
CA GLU A 40 -21.29 1.52 30.15
C GLU A 40 -20.07 2.38 29.79
N PRO A 41 -19.56 3.23 30.71
CA PRO A 41 -18.55 4.24 30.40
C PRO A 41 -17.30 3.71 29.67
N ALA A 42 -16.80 2.53 30.05
CA ALA A 42 -15.63 1.92 29.41
C ALA A 42 -15.90 1.59 27.92
N TRP A 43 -17.07 1.03 27.62
CA TRP A 43 -17.50 0.72 26.26
C TRP A 43 -17.84 1.96 25.47
N LEU A 44 -18.36 3.00 26.11
CA LEU A 44 -18.63 4.29 25.46
C LEU A 44 -17.34 4.91 24.95
N VAL A 45 -16.33 4.99 25.82
CA VAL A 45 -14.99 5.50 25.46
C VAL A 45 -14.39 4.65 24.34
N PHE A 46 -14.50 3.31 24.43
CA PHE A 46 -14.02 2.41 23.40
C PHE A 46 -14.68 2.70 22.03
N LEU A 47 -16.01 2.78 21.96
CA LEU A 47 -16.70 3.06 20.70
C LEU A 47 -16.34 4.44 20.13
N LEU A 48 -16.22 5.46 20.97
CA LEU A 48 -15.79 6.79 20.53
C LEU A 48 -14.36 6.75 19.95
N VAL A 49 -13.43 6.06 20.61
CA VAL A 49 -12.06 5.87 20.11
C VAL A 49 -12.06 5.14 18.76
N VAL A 50 -12.82 4.06 18.62
CA VAL A 50 -12.93 3.31 17.36
C VAL A 50 -13.53 4.16 16.24
N GLY A 51 -14.59 4.92 16.54
CA GLY A 51 -15.22 5.82 15.58
C GLY A 51 -14.27 6.91 15.09
N VAL A 52 -13.56 7.57 16.01
CA VAL A 52 -12.52 8.56 15.67
C VAL A 52 -11.37 7.92 14.90
N ALA A 53 -10.92 6.73 15.29
CA ALA A 53 -9.87 5.99 14.58
C ALA A 53 -10.28 5.64 13.15
N ALA A 54 -11.56 5.32 12.90
CA ALA A 54 -12.06 5.07 11.55
C ALA A 54 -11.96 6.33 10.66
N PHE A 55 -12.34 7.50 11.17
CA PHE A 55 -12.15 8.77 10.45
C PHE A 55 -10.68 9.11 10.22
N TRP A 56 -9.85 8.91 11.24
CA TRP A 56 -8.41 9.11 11.11
C TRP A 56 -7.82 8.20 10.03
N LEU A 57 -8.22 6.93 9.98
CA LEU A 57 -7.78 5.99 8.95
C LEU A 57 -8.30 6.37 7.56
N ALA A 58 -9.56 6.81 7.45
CA ALA A 58 -10.13 7.32 6.19
C ALA A 58 -9.31 8.49 5.65
N TYR A 59 -8.97 9.45 6.53
CA TYR A 59 -8.13 10.60 6.18
C TYR A 59 -6.71 10.19 5.80
N ARG A 60 -6.07 9.31 6.58
CA ARG A 60 -4.73 8.78 6.27
C ARG A 60 -4.69 8.05 4.94
N MET A 61 -5.72 7.26 4.62
CA MET A 61 -5.85 6.58 3.34
C MET A 61 -6.06 7.55 2.19
N TRP A 62 -6.88 8.58 2.36
CA TRP A 62 -7.06 9.65 1.37
C TRP A 62 -5.73 10.34 1.04
N GLN A 63 -4.97 10.72 2.07
CA GLN A 63 -3.65 11.34 1.90
C GLN A 63 -2.66 10.40 1.22
N ALA A 64 -2.48 9.18 1.73
CA ALA A 64 -1.52 8.21 1.21
C ALA A 64 -1.78 7.85 -0.26
N THR A 65 -3.05 7.73 -0.65
CA THR A 65 -3.44 7.38 -2.03
C THR A 65 -3.49 8.57 -2.98
N SER A 66 -3.07 9.76 -2.53
CA SER A 66 -2.82 10.90 -3.44
C SER A 66 -1.47 10.79 -4.14
N ASP A 67 -0.62 9.87 -3.68
CA ASP A 67 0.65 9.50 -4.32
C ASP A 67 0.48 8.26 -5.20
N TRP A 68 1.54 7.88 -5.91
CA TRP A 68 1.62 6.68 -6.75
C TRP A 68 2.99 6.01 -6.60
N ILE A 69 3.18 4.88 -7.26
CA ILE A 69 4.45 4.14 -7.24
C ILE A 69 5.05 4.14 -8.64
N GLU A 70 6.33 4.45 -8.73
CA GLU A 70 7.13 4.44 -9.94
C GLU A 70 8.19 3.34 -9.86
N LEU A 71 8.36 2.64 -10.98
CA LEU A 71 9.47 1.74 -11.20
C LEU A 71 10.45 2.41 -12.16
N THR A 72 11.71 2.44 -11.75
CA THR A 72 12.85 2.82 -12.59
C THR A 72 13.75 1.60 -12.79
N GLU A 73 14.82 1.74 -13.57
CA GLU A 73 15.82 0.68 -13.73
C GLU A 73 16.48 0.25 -12.41
N THR A 74 16.61 1.17 -11.43
CA THR A 74 17.41 0.94 -10.21
C THR A 74 16.57 0.82 -8.95
N GLU A 75 15.37 1.40 -8.91
CA GLU A 75 14.57 1.48 -7.70
C GLU A 75 13.06 1.48 -7.95
N LEU A 76 12.34 0.98 -6.96
CA LEU A 76 10.91 1.23 -6.77
C LEU A 76 10.77 2.39 -5.78
N ARG A 77 10.03 3.43 -6.15
CA ARG A 77 9.83 4.63 -5.33
C ARG A 77 8.42 5.16 -5.42
N THR A 78 8.05 6.06 -4.52
CA THR A 78 6.81 6.84 -4.63
C THR A 78 6.97 7.97 -5.65
N GLY A 79 5.86 8.52 -6.15
CA GLY A 79 5.86 9.72 -7.00
C GLY A 79 6.42 10.95 -6.29
N SER A 80 6.31 11.00 -4.96
CA SER A 80 6.96 12.00 -4.11
C SER A 80 8.48 11.81 -3.93
N GLY A 81 9.06 10.73 -4.46
CA GLY A 81 10.50 10.46 -4.45
C GLY A 81 10.99 9.61 -3.27
N GLN A 82 10.10 9.08 -2.43
CA GLN A 82 10.49 8.16 -1.36
C GLN A 82 10.88 6.80 -1.96
N VAL A 83 12.14 6.41 -1.81
CA VAL A 83 12.61 5.08 -2.22
C VAL A 83 11.99 4.01 -1.33
N ILE A 84 11.29 3.05 -1.94
CA ILE A 84 10.65 1.92 -1.25
C ILE A 84 11.65 0.76 -1.12
N THR A 85 12.31 0.42 -2.24
CA THR A 85 13.39 -0.58 -2.30
C THR A 85 14.21 -0.40 -3.58
N ARG A 86 15.50 -0.74 -3.56
CA ARG A 86 16.29 -0.87 -4.79
C ARG A 86 15.97 -2.19 -5.47
N ILE A 87 16.14 -2.26 -6.79
CA ILE A 87 15.93 -3.48 -7.57
C ILE A 87 16.94 -4.55 -7.18
N GLU A 88 18.19 -4.17 -6.94
CA GLU A 88 19.25 -5.07 -6.49
C GLU A 88 18.97 -5.72 -5.11
N ASP A 89 18.13 -5.09 -4.29
CA ASP A 89 17.78 -5.59 -2.95
C ASP A 89 16.62 -6.59 -2.96
N ILE A 90 15.92 -6.74 -4.08
CA ILE A 90 14.80 -7.66 -4.22
C ILE A 90 15.33 -9.10 -4.28
N GLU A 91 14.86 -9.94 -3.36
CA GLU A 91 15.19 -11.35 -3.26
C GLU A 91 14.14 -12.20 -3.97
N THR A 92 12.85 -11.96 -3.69
CA THR A 92 11.74 -12.68 -4.32
C THR A 92 10.53 -11.79 -4.52
N ILE A 93 9.67 -12.19 -5.47
CA ILE A 93 8.37 -11.60 -5.75
C ILE A 93 7.30 -12.69 -5.57
N ASP A 94 6.27 -12.41 -4.79
CA ASP A 94 5.16 -13.32 -4.54
C ASP A 94 3.82 -12.71 -4.99
N GLN A 95 3.15 -13.41 -5.91
CA GLN A 95 1.83 -13.09 -6.43
C GLN A 95 0.74 -14.06 -5.98
N GLY A 96 1.13 -15.11 -5.24
CA GLY A 96 0.28 -16.24 -4.88
C GLY A 96 -0.95 -15.81 -4.10
N VAL A 97 -2.02 -16.60 -4.23
CA VAL A 97 -3.27 -16.38 -3.49
C VAL A 97 -3.12 -16.60 -1.98
N PHE A 98 -2.06 -17.31 -1.55
CA PHE A 98 -1.70 -17.51 -0.14
C PHE A 98 -0.69 -16.49 0.38
N ALA A 99 -0.22 -15.57 -0.47
CA ALA A 99 0.59 -14.45 -0.03
C ALA A 99 -0.31 -13.46 0.71
N PHE A 100 0.14 -12.93 1.85
CA PHE A 100 -0.48 -11.77 2.50
C PHE A 100 -0.23 -10.49 1.66
N LYS A 101 -0.68 -10.48 0.41
CA LYS A 101 -0.51 -9.38 -0.53
C LYS A 101 -1.70 -8.42 -0.44
N PRO A 102 -1.48 -7.12 -0.65
CA PRO A 102 -2.57 -6.17 -0.81
C PRO A 102 -3.51 -6.59 -1.96
N SER A 103 -4.79 -6.19 -1.87
CA SER A 103 -5.74 -6.37 -2.97
C SER A 103 -5.19 -5.80 -4.27
N ASN A 104 -5.28 -6.55 -5.37
CA ASN A 104 -4.71 -6.17 -6.67
C ASN A 104 -3.21 -5.83 -6.63
N GLY A 105 -2.50 -6.39 -5.65
CA GLY A 105 -1.10 -6.15 -5.38
C GLY A 105 -0.23 -7.39 -5.51
N PHE A 106 1.03 -7.23 -5.13
CA PHE A 106 2.05 -8.26 -4.98
C PHE A 106 2.89 -7.99 -3.74
N LEU A 107 3.65 -9.00 -3.33
CA LEU A 107 4.60 -8.90 -2.24
C LEU A 107 6.03 -8.99 -2.79
N LEU A 108 6.91 -8.13 -2.30
CA LEU A 108 8.35 -8.25 -2.47
C LEU A 108 8.95 -8.72 -1.14
N LYS A 109 9.98 -9.57 -1.25
CA LYS A 109 10.89 -9.86 -0.14
C LYS A 109 12.25 -9.26 -0.47
N THR A 110 12.82 -8.50 0.46
CA THR A 110 14.15 -7.91 0.32
C THR A 110 15.22 -8.74 1.03
N LYS A 111 16.46 -8.62 0.57
CA LYS A 111 17.65 -9.25 1.19
C LYS A 111 17.83 -8.82 2.65
N GLU A 112 17.68 -7.52 2.91
CA GLU A 112 17.84 -6.93 4.24
C GLU A 112 16.54 -6.30 4.77
N SER A 113 16.45 -6.21 6.09
CA SER A 113 15.35 -5.54 6.77
C SER A 113 15.59 -4.03 6.77
N ALA A 114 14.53 -3.23 6.71
CA ALA A 114 14.62 -1.80 6.98
C ALA A 114 13.42 -1.32 7.81
N GLU A 115 13.33 -0.02 8.02
CA GLU A 115 12.27 0.62 8.79
C GLU A 115 10.87 0.27 8.25
N ASN A 116 9.95 0.01 9.17
CA ASN A 116 8.57 -0.26 8.83
C ASN A 116 7.92 1.01 8.30
N SER A 117 7.12 0.89 7.24
CA SER A 117 6.45 2.03 6.61
C SER A 117 5.07 1.61 6.17
N TRP A 118 4.12 2.55 6.21
CA TRP A 118 2.75 2.25 5.83
C TRP A 118 2.07 3.45 5.16
N ALA A 119 1.75 3.26 3.88
CA ALA A 119 0.91 4.13 3.08
C ALA A 119 -0.42 3.38 2.82
N PRO A 120 -1.43 3.53 3.70
CA PRO A 120 -2.67 2.75 3.61
C PRO A 120 -3.32 2.88 2.23
N GLY A 121 -3.64 1.72 1.63
CA GLY A 121 -4.23 1.62 0.31
C GLY A 121 -3.26 1.73 -0.87
N LEU A 122 -1.95 1.94 -0.63
CA LEU A 122 -0.94 2.04 -1.68
C LEU A 122 0.23 1.06 -1.50
N TRP A 123 0.87 1.06 -0.32
CA TRP A 123 1.94 0.10 0.00
C TRP A 123 2.24 0.02 1.50
N TRP A 124 2.99 -1.00 1.89
CA TRP A 124 3.53 -1.13 3.24
C TRP A 124 4.86 -1.88 3.23
N ARG A 125 5.64 -1.70 4.29
CA ARG A 125 6.83 -2.47 4.62
C ARG A 125 6.77 -2.94 6.07
N LEU A 126 7.04 -4.23 6.25
CA LEU A 126 7.27 -4.85 7.55
C LEU A 126 8.58 -5.65 7.48
N GLY A 127 9.66 -5.06 7.99
CA GLY A 127 11.01 -5.60 7.94
C GLY A 127 11.49 -5.86 6.50
N ARG A 128 11.52 -7.14 6.11
CA ARG A 128 11.94 -7.61 4.77
C ARG A 128 10.79 -7.72 3.77
N ARG A 129 9.54 -7.57 4.21
CA ARG A 129 8.35 -7.76 3.36
C ARG A 129 7.78 -6.42 2.96
N ILE A 130 7.54 -6.25 1.67
CA ILE A 130 6.94 -5.04 1.11
C ILE A 130 5.71 -5.43 0.31
N GLY A 131 4.54 -4.96 0.72
CA GLY A 131 3.31 -5.12 -0.04
C GLY A 131 3.08 -3.92 -0.93
N ILE A 132 2.97 -4.13 -2.24
CA ILE A 132 2.62 -3.10 -3.22
C ILE A 132 1.17 -3.32 -3.65
N GLY A 133 0.30 -2.32 -3.48
CA GLY A 133 -1.08 -2.35 -3.94
C GLY A 133 -2.12 -1.99 -2.87
N GLY A 134 -3.34 -2.49 -3.05
CA GLY A 134 -4.50 -2.19 -2.21
C GLY A 134 -5.60 -1.55 -3.04
N LEU A 135 -5.60 -0.22 -3.12
CA LEU A 135 -6.53 0.57 -3.93
C LEU A 135 -6.01 0.80 -5.35
N THR A 136 -4.90 0.18 -5.73
CA THR A 136 -4.25 0.35 -7.04
C THR A 136 -4.97 -0.39 -8.16
N THR A 137 -4.67 -0.02 -9.41
CA THR A 137 -5.22 -0.67 -10.60
C THR A 137 -4.55 -2.02 -10.85
N ALA A 138 -5.34 -3.09 -11.00
CA ALA A 138 -4.81 -4.44 -11.18
C ALA A 138 -3.95 -4.61 -12.44
N ALA A 139 -4.32 -3.93 -13.54
CA ALA A 139 -3.57 -3.98 -14.79
C ALA A 139 -2.18 -3.35 -14.64
N GLU A 140 -2.09 -2.17 -14.01
CA GLU A 140 -0.83 -1.48 -13.73
C GLU A 140 0.07 -2.33 -12.82
N THR A 141 -0.50 -2.90 -11.76
CA THR A 141 0.26 -3.79 -10.86
C THR A 141 0.82 -4.99 -11.63
N LYS A 142 -0.01 -5.66 -12.45
CA LYS A 142 0.44 -6.82 -13.24
C LYS A 142 1.57 -6.45 -14.20
N PHE A 143 1.44 -5.32 -14.89
CA PHE A 143 2.46 -4.81 -15.80
C PHE A 143 3.76 -4.50 -15.05
N MET A 144 3.69 -3.78 -13.93
CA MET A 144 4.86 -3.47 -13.11
C MET A 144 5.62 -4.72 -12.70
N ILE A 145 4.92 -5.79 -12.28
CA ILE A 145 5.60 -7.02 -11.89
C ILE A 145 6.34 -7.67 -13.07
N GLN A 146 5.75 -7.66 -14.28
CA GLN A 146 6.43 -8.17 -15.47
C GLN A 146 7.75 -7.42 -15.72
N VAL A 147 7.74 -6.09 -15.60
CA VAL A 147 8.95 -5.26 -15.75
C VAL A 147 9.98 -5.57 -14.67
N VAL A 148 9.56 -5.72 -13.40
CA VAL A 148 10.50 -6.09 -12.32
C VAL A 148 11.14 -7.46 -12.60
N TYR A 149 10.39 -8.46 -13.05
CA TYR A 149 10.96 -9.75 -13.42
C TYR A 149 12.01 -9.62 -14.52
N SER A 150 11.74 -8.84 -15.57
CA SER A 150 12.71 -8.58 -16.65
C SER A 150 14.00 -7.92 -16.14
N LEU A 151 13.90 -6.97 -15.20
CA LEU A 151 15.08 -6.32 -14.60
C LEU A 151 15.90 -7.28 -13.74
N LEU A 152 15.25 -8.15 -12.97
CA LEU A 152 15.93 -9.15 -12.15
C LEU A 152 16.64 -10.20 -13.01
N GLU A 153 16.00 -10.67 -14.09
CA GLU A 153 16.60 -11.59 -15.05
C GLU A 153 17.83 -10.98 -15.75
N TYR A 154 17.70 -9.74 -16.22
CA TYR A 154 18.83 -9.01 -16.82
C TYR A 154 20.01 -8.84 -15.85
N THR A 155 19.73 -8.49 -14.59
CA THR A 155 20.76 -8.32 -13.55
C THR A 155 21.43 -9.66 -13.22
N SER A 156 20.68 -10.76 -13.18
CA SER A 156 21.24 -12.10 -12.96
C SER A 156 22.19 -12.50 -14.08
N ASN A 157 21.82 -12.29 -15.35
CA ASN A 157 22.66 -12.64 -16.49
C ASN A 157 23.94 -11.81 -16.60
N LYS A 158 23.92 -10.56 -16.14
CA LYS A 158 25.11 -9.69 -16.12
C LYS A 158 26.14 -10.11 -15.06
N ASN A 159 25.69 -10.76 -13.99
CA ASN A 159 26.53 -11.16 -12.86
C ASN A 159 26.97 -12.64 -12.93
N ALA A 160 26.55 -13.37 -13.95
CA ALA A 160 26.94 -14.76 -14.23
C ALA A 160 28.13 -14.80 -15.19
#